data_AF-A0A271M3U0-F1
#
_entry.id   AF-A0A271M3U0-F1
#
_cell.length_a   1.000
_cell.length_b   1.000
_cell.length_c   1.000
_cell.angle_alpha   90.00
_cell.angle_beta   90.00
_cell.angle_gamma   90.00
#
_symmetry.space_group_name_H-M   'P 1'
#
loop_
_entity.id
_entity.type
_entity.pdbx_description
1 polymer ?
#
loop_
_entity_poly.entity_id
_entity_poly.type
_entity_poly.pdbx_seq_one_letter_code
_entity_poly.pdbx_strand_id
1 'polypeptide(L)'
;MGILAGIVSGIFLGLFLKVIEVGLGIKVYTLLMNVDYIPVIKEFALPEVIEFSLHLIVSIVLTMILFYMIKKGRWTNQQIIFRTVAICFLIGVLLYPTTTLSDRTPSITSLSAIFYWLVGHALYGGVLSLFYLKKV
;
A
#
# COMPACT_ATOMS: atom_id res chain seq x y z
N MET A 1 -3.29 13.79 -12.05
CA MET A 1 -3.85 12.42 -12.18
C MET A 1 -3.17 11.45 -11.23
N GLY A 2 -1.83 11.31 -11.25
CA GLY A 2 -1.11 10.48 -10.27
C GLY A 2 -1.45 10.84 -8.81
N ILE A 3 -1.45 12.13 -8.46
CA ILE A 3 -1.82 12.59 -7.10
C ILE A 3 -3.21 12.09 -6.66
N LEU A 4 -4.26 12.37 -7.44
CA LEU A 4 -5.62 11.93 -7.11
C LEU A 4 -5.73 10.40 -7.05
N ALA A 5 -5.10 9.70 -8.01
CA ALA A 5 -5.09 8.25 -8.03
C ALA A 5 -4.46 7.69 -6.75
N GLY A 6 -3.28 8.19 -6.35
CA GLY A 6 -2.59 7.80 -5.12
C GLY A 6 -3.38 8.11 -3.86
N ILE A 7 -4.00 9.30 -3.77
CA ILE A 7 -4.85 9.64 -2.62
C ILE A 7 -6.03 8.66 -2.51
N VAL A 8 -6.77 8.45 -3.60
CA VAL A 8 -7.97 7.59 -3.56
C VAL A 8 -7.61 6.12 -3.32
N SER A 9 -6.60 5.58 -4.04
CA SER A 9 -6.18 4.20 -3.84
C SER A 9 -5.55 3.99 -2.47
N GLY A 10 -4.77 4.95 -1.96
CA GLY A 10 -4.17 4.91 -0.64
C GLY A 10 -5.21 4.96 0.49
N ILE A 11 -6.21 5.84 0.38
CA ILE A 11 -7.36 5.88 1.30
C ILE A 11 -8.11 4.55 1.28
N PHE A 12 -8.39 4.02 0.10
CA PHE A 12 -9.06 2.73 -0.04
C PHE A 12 -8.29 1.60 0.67
N LEU A 13 -6.97 1.50 0.44
CA LEU A 13 -6.12 0.49 1.09
C LEU A 13 -6.10 0.65 2.61
N GLY A 14 -5.92 1.88 3.09
CA GLY A 14 -5.93 2.21 4.52
C GLY A 14 -7.23 1.80 5.19
N LEU A 15 -8.37 2.17 4.61
CA LEU A 15 -9.69 1.81 5.15
C LEU A 15 -9.91 0.29 5.12
N PHE A 16 -9.53 -0.38 4.02
CA PHE A 16 -9.63 -1.83 3.92
C PHE A 16 -8.86 -2.52 5.07
N LEU A 17 -7.58 -2.18 5.25
CA LEU A 17 -6.78 -2.79 6.32
C LEU A 17 -7.26 -2.39 7.72
N LYS A 18 -7.78 -1.17 7.88
CA LYS A 18 -8.37 -0.72 9.15
C LYS A 18 -9.61 -1.54 9.53
N VAL A 19 -10.48 -1.83 8.56
CA VAL A 19 -11.65 -2.70 8.78
C VAL A 19 -11.23 -4.11 9.18
N ILE A 20 -10.20 -4.66 8.52
CA ILE A 20 -9.65 -5.98 8.90
C ILE A 20 -9.08 -5.95 10.31
N GLU A 21 -8.31 -4.93 10.67
CA GLU A 21 -7.70 -4.83 11.99
C GLU A 21 -8.74 -4.66 13.10
N VAL A 22 -9.69 -3.75 12.94
CA VAL A 22 -10.76 -3.53 13.93
C VAL A 22 -11.68 -4.75 14.03
N GLY A 23 -12.00 -5.38 12.90
CA GLY A 23 -12.94 -6.51 12.86
C GLY A 23 -12.34 -7.84 13.32
N LEU A 24 -11.07 -8.11 13.03
CA LEU A 24 -10.42 -9.40 13.27
C LEU A 24 -9.28 -9.34 14.32
N GLY A 25 -8.91 -8.15 14.80
CA GLY A 25 -7.80 -7.96 15.73
C GLY A 25 -6.41 -8.20 15.12
N ILE A 26 -6.31 -8.31 13.80
CA ILE A 26 -5.05 -8.57 13.09
C ILE A 26 -4.38 -7.23 12.77
N LYS A 27 -3.16 -6.99 13.27
CA LYS A 27 -2.48 -5.68 13.25
C LYS A 27 -1.97 -5.20 11.87
N VAL A 28 -2.69 -5.45 10.77
CA VAL A 28 -2.27 -5.11 9.40
C VAL A 28 -2.40 -3.62 9.05
N TYR A 29 -3.29 -2.88 9.70
CA TYR A 29 -3.37 -1.42 9.55
C TYR A 29 -2.23 -0.75 10.33
N THR A 30 -1.95 -1.23 11.53
CA THR A 30 -0.76 -0.84 12.30
C THR A 30 0.51 -1.11 11.50
N LEU A 31 0.62 -2.24 10.78
CA LEU A 31 1.75 -2.49 9.86
C LEU A 31 1.83 -1.48 8.72
N LEU A 32 0.70 -1.09 8.11
CA LEU A 32 0.67 -0.08 7.04
C LEU A 32 1.24 1.26 7.50
N MET A 33 0.96 1.60 8.75
CA MET A 33 1.27 2.86 9.42
C MET A 33 2.67 2.87 10.04
N ASN A 34 3.28 1.69 10.20
CA ASN A 34 4.54 1.53 10.91
C ASN A 34 5.65 2.37 10.26
N VAL A 35 6.27 3.24 11.05
CA VAL A 35 7.43 4.05 10.67
C VAL A 35 8.66 3.74 11.51
N ASP A 36 8.60 2.70 12.35
CA ASP A 36 9.63 2.37 13.34
C ASP A 36 10.98 1.99 12.69
N TYR A 37 10.96 1.61 11.41
CA TYR A 37 12.16 1.34 10.62
C TYR A 37 12.95 2.62 10.24
N ILE A 38 12.40 3.82 10.48
CA ILE A 38 13.08 5.09 10.24
C ILE A 38 13.70 5.57 11.56
N PRO A 39 15.05 5.54 11.71
CA PRO A 39 15.71 5.77 12.99
C PRO A 39 15.40 7.11 13.66
N VAL A 40 15.15 8.16 12.87
CA VAL A 40 14.83 9.50 13.38
C VAL A 40 13.36 9.61 13.78
N ILE A 41 12.46 8.90 13.10
CA ILE A 41 11.01 9.04 13.32
C ILE A 41 10.52 8.12 14.45
N LYS A 42 11.14 6.95 14.62
CA LYS A 42 10.73 5.94 15.61
C LYS A 42 10.69 6.44 17.07
N GLU A 43 11.39 7.52 17.38
CA GLU A 43 11.44 8.11 18.72
C GLU A 43 10.23 9.00 19.02
N PHE A 44 9.45 9.37 17.99
CA PHE A 44 8.28 10.23 18.13
C PHE A 44 6.99 9.40 18.12
N ALA A 45 6.14 9.62 19.13
CA ALA A 45 4.77 9.14 19.12
C ALA A 45 3.94 9.99 18.15
N LEU A 46 3.92 9.59 16.87
CA LEU A 46 3.17 10.30 15.85
C LEU A 46 1.66 10.01 15.98
N PRO A 47 0.79 11.04 15.84
CA PRO A 47 -0.62 10.82 15.67
C PRO A 47 -0.91 9.98 14.42
N GLU A 48 -1.96 9.15 14.48
CA GLU A 48 -2.42 8.31 13.36
C GLU A 48 -2.59 9.12 12.05
N VAL A 49 -3.14 10.33 12.13
CA VAL A 49 -3.33 11.18 10.93
C VAL A 49 -1.99 11.51 10.25
N ILE A 50 -0.91 11.67 11.03
CA ILE A 50 0.42 11.98 10.50
C ILE A 50 1.06 10.74 9.88
N GLU A 51 1.07 9.60 10.57
CA GLU A 51 1.56 8.32 10.03
C GLU A 51 0.84 7.98 8.70
N PHE A 52 -0.47 8.21 8.64
CA PHE A 52 -1.26 7.91 7.45
C PHE A 52 -0.96 8.89 6.30
N SER A 53 -0.72 10.16 6.62
CA SER A 53 -0.34 11.18 5.65
C SER A 53 1.02 10.86 5.00
N LEU A 54 1.99 10.38 5.80
CA LEU A 54 3.26 9.89 5.27
C LEU A 54 3.06 8.73 4.29
N HIS A 55 2.17 7.80 4.63
CA HIS A 55 1.82 6.69 3.75
C HIS A 55 1.17 7.16 2.44
N LEU A 56 0.28 8.16 2.50
CA LEU A 56 -0.33 8.75 1.30
C LEU A 56 0.70 9.42 0.39
N ILE A 57 1.74 10.06 0.95
CA ILE A 57 2.85 10.61 0.16
C ILE A 57 3.56 9.50 -0.61
N VAL A 58 3.88 8.37 0.05
CA VAL A 58 4.49 7.20 -0.61
C VAL A 58 3.58 6.67 -1.73
N SER A 59 2.27 6.58 -1.48
CA SER A 59 1.30 6.17 -2.49
C SER A 59 1.29 7.12 -3.70
N ILE A 60 1.27 8.44 -3.49
CA ILE A 60 1.35 9.44 -4.57
C ILE A 60 2.63 9.27 -5.39
N VAL A 61 3.78 9.09 -4.75
CA VAL A 61 5.06 8.86 -5.45
C VAL A 61 5.01 7.58 -6.29
N LEU A 62 4.57 6.47 -5.70
CA LEU A 62 4.43 5.19 -6.40
C LEU A 62 3.50 5.28 -7.62
N THR A 63 2.35 5.95 -7.48
CA THR A 63 1.41 6.11 -8.59
C THR A 63 1.98 6.96 -9.73
N MET A 64 2.72 8.03 -9.43
CA MET A 64 3.38 8.83 -10.46
C MET A 64 4.43 8.02 -11.22
N ILE A 65 5.22 7.20 -10.52
CA ILE A 65 6.23 6.32 -11.13
C ILE A 65 5.55 5.28 -12.04
N LEU A 66 4.50 4.61 -11.56
CA LEU A 66 3.76 3.61 -12.35
C LEU A 66 3.12 4.23 -13.59
N PHE A 67 2.51 5.42 -13.46
CA PHE A 67 1.94 6.13 -14.60
C PHE A 67 2.99 6.45 -15.66
N TYR A 68 4.18 6.90 -15.24
CA TYR A 68 5.31 7.13 -16.15
C TYR A 68 5.75 5.83 -16.85
N MET A 69 5.88 4.73 -16.12
CA MET A 69 6.24 3.41 -16.69
C MET A 69 5.22 2.93 -17.72
N ILE A 70 3.93 3.09 -17.43
CA ILE A 70 2.83 2.74 -18.32
C ILE A 70 2.92 3.51 -19.63
N LYS A 71 3.11 4.85 -19.55
CA LYS A 71 3.21 5.71 -20.73
C LYS A 71 4.46 5.44 -21.55
N LYS A 72 5.62 5.29 -20.90
CA LYS A 72 6.89 4.97 -21.55
C LYS A 72 6.83 3.60 -22.24
N GLY A 73 6.23 2.61 -21.58
CA GLY A 73 6.11 1.25 -22.09
C GLY A 73 4.93 1.01 -23.03
N ARG A 74 4.07 2.01 -23.26
CA ARG A 74 2.84 1.93 -24.08
C ARG A 74 1.99 0.70 -23.74
N TRP A 75 1.73 0.47 -22.45
CA TRP A 75 1.03 -0.72 -22.02
C TRP A 75 -0.42 -0.75 -22.53
N THR A 76 -0.89 -1.91 -22.99
CA THR A 76 -2.30 -2.11 -23.33
C THR A 76 -3.17 -2.12 -22.07
N ASN A 77 -4.49 -1.93 -22.20
CA ASN A 77 -5.41 -1.97 -21.06
C ASN A 77 -5.28 -3.26 -20.22
N GLN A 78 -5.11 -4.41 -20.87
CA GLN A 78 -4.90 -5.68 -20.16
C GLN A 78 -3.57 -5.70 -19.41
N GLN A 79 -2.50 -5.18 -20.02
CA GLN A 79 -1.20 -5.06 -19.37
C GLN A 79 -1.23 -4.09 -18.19
N ILE A 80 -1.97 -2.98 -18.30
CA ILE A 80 -2.17 -2.01 -17.20
C ILE A 80 -2.75 -2.71 -15.99
N ILE A 81 -3.85 -3.46 -16.15
CA ILE A 81 -4.49 -4.16 -15.03
C ILE A 81 -3.53 -5.18 -14.42
N PHE A 82 -3.06 -6.13 -15.24
CA PHE A 82 -2.26 -7.24 -14.75
C PHE A 82 -0.94 -6.78 -14.10
N ARG A 83 -0.19 -5.90 -14.78
CA ARG A 83 1.11 -5.44 -14.27
C ARG A 83 0.97 -4.53 -13.07
N THR A 84 -0.04 -3.66 -13.02
CA THR A 84 -0.24 -2.79 -11.84
C THR A 84 -0.58 -3.62 -10.61
N VAL A 85 -1.52 -4.57 -10.73
CA VAL A 85 -1.85 -5.50 -9.63
C VAL A 85 -0.63 -6.32 -9.21
N ALA A 86 0.09 -6.90 -10.16
CA ALA A 86 1.27 -7.71 -9.87
C ALA A 86 2.38 -6.89 -9.18
N ILE A 87 2.67 -5.68 -9.66
CA ILE A 87 3.68 -4.81 -9.04
C ILE A 87 3.27 -4.42 -7.61
N CYS A 88 2.02 -4.01 -7.40
CA CYS A 88 1.54 -3.65 -6.07
C CYS A 88 1.53 -4.84 -5.11
N PHE A 89 1.15 -6.03 -5.59
CA PHE A 89 1.25 -7.28 -4.82
C PHE A 89 2.70 -7.59 -4.44
N LEU A 90 3.64 -7.50 -5.40
CA LEU A 90 5.07 -7.73 -5.15
C LEU A 90 5.65 -6.72 -4.15
N ILE A 91 5.24 -5.44 -4.23
CA ILE A 91 5.59 -4.44 -3.21
C ILE A 91 5.07 -4.89 -1.84
N GLY A 92 3.82 -5.36 -1.76
CA GLY A 92 3.27 -5.94 -0.52
C GLY A 92 4.14 -7.08 0.02
N VAL A 93 4.57 -8.03 -0.82
CA VAL A 93 5.47 -9.12 -0.43
C VAL A 93 6.79 -8.58 0.11
N LEU A 94 7.40 -7.61 -0.57
CA LEU A 94 8.68 -7.02 -0.18
C LEU A 94 8.59 -6.22 1.13
N LEU A 95 7.45 -5.61 1.41
CA LEU A 95 7.23 -4.79 2.59
C LEU A 95 6.81 -5.60 3.82
N TYR A 96 6.19 -6.78 3.67
CA TYR A 96 5.74 -7.57 4.81
C TYR A 96 6.86 -7.92 5.82
N PRO A 97 8.10 -8.24 5.41
CA PRO A 97 9.23 -8.43 6.33
C PRO A 97 9.51 -7.28 7.29
N THR A 98 9.09 -6.04 6.98
CA THR A 98 9.24 -4.89 7.90
C THR A 98 8.52 -5.07 9.22
N THR A 99 7.61 -6.05 9.32
CA THR A 99 6.96 -6.44 10.56
C THR A 99 7.94 -6.96 11.63
N THR A 100 9.16 -7.36 11.27
CA THR A 100 10.20 -7.75 12.23
C THR A 100 10.94 -6.56 12.84
N LEU A 101 10.70 -5.35 12.32
CA LEU A 101 11.36 -4.12 12.74
C LEU A 101 10.54 -3.34 13.78
N SER A 102 9.41 -3.89 14.23
CA SER A 102 8.54 -3.27 15.23
C SER A 102 7.81 -4.32 16.07
N ASP A 103 7.70 -4.05 17.38
CA ASP A 103 6.89 -4.87 18.29
C ASP A 103 5.38 -4.56 18.16
N ARG A 104 5.02 -3.48 17.44
CA ARG A 104 3.62 -3.07 17.26
C ARG A 104 2.93 -3.87 16.16
N THR A 105 3.69 -4.47 15.26
CA THR A 105 3.18 -5.11 14.04
C THR A 105 2.92 -6.61 14.23
N PRO A 106 2.24 -7.30 13.29
CA PRO A 106 1.98 -8.73 13.40
C PRO A 106 3.25 -9.58 13.47
N SER A 107 3.12 -10.83 13.92
CA SER A 107 4.22 -11.79 13.74
C SER A 107 4.51 -12.02 12.26
N ILE A 108 5.80 -12.11 11.90
CA ILE A 108 6.23 -12.48 10.54
C ILE A 108 5.67 -13.84 10.08
N THR A 109 5.35 -14.73 11.02
CA THR A 109 4.76 -16.05 10.73
C THR A 109 3.24 -16.05 10.66
N SER A 110 2.57 -14.90 10.85
CA SER A 110 1.12 -14.81 10.82
C SER A 110 0.57 -14.97 9.40
N LEU A 111 0.01 -16.14 9.10
CA LEU A 111 -0.60 -16.45 7.80
C LEU A 111 -1.80 -15.55 7.50
N SER A 112 -2.59 -15.20 8.51
CA SER A 112 -3.74 -14.32 8.33
C SER A 112 -3.30 -12.89 8.02
N ALA A 113 -2.26 -12.37 8.70
CA ALA A 113 -1.75 -11.04 8.44
C ALA A 113 -1.16 -10.90 7.03
N ILE A 114 -0.28 -11.83 6.60
CA ILE A 114 0.27 -11.79 5.23
C ILE A 114 -0.84 -11.93 4.18
N PHE A 115 -1.85 -12.77 4.42
CA PHE A 115 -2.97 -12.93 3.50
C PHE A 115 -3.73 -11.62 3.30
N TYR A 116 -4.23 -11.00 4.37
CA TYR A 116 -5.00 -9.75 4.26
C TYR A 116 -4.13 -8.58 3.77
N TRP A 117 -2.85 -8.54 4.16
CA TRP A 117 -1.89 -7.57 3.65
C TRP A 117 -1.77 -7.65 2.13
N LEU A 118 -1.54 -8.85 1.58
CA LEU A 118 -1.38 -9.06 0.15
C LEU A 118 -2.68 -8.86 -0.63
N VAL A 119 -3.82 -9.28 -0.08
CA VAL A 119 -5.14 -8.98 -0.66
C VAL A 119 -5.36 -7.48 -0.74
N GLY A 120 -5.05 -6.73 0.32
CA GLY A 120 -5.14 -5.27 0.32
C GLY A 120 -4.30 -4.65 -0.80
N HIS A 121 -3.05 -5.08 -0.94
CA HIS A 121 -2.15 -4.58 -1.99
C HIS A 121 -2.59 -4.94 -3.41
N ALA A 122 -3.16 -6.13 -3.61
CA ALA A 122 -3.76 -6.51 -4.89
C ALA A 122 -4.98 -5.64 -5.22
N LEU A 123 -5.86 -5.40 -4.25
CA LEU A 123 -7.04 -4.54 -4.41
C LEU A 123 -6.62 -3.09 -4.67
N TYR A 124 -5.60 -2.57 -3.98
CA TYR A 124 -4.99 -1.27 -4.25
C TYR A 124 -4.56 -1.16 -5.72
N GLY A 125 -3.83 -2.16 -6.23
CA GLY A 125 -3.41 -2.19 -7.62
C GLY A 125 -4.59 -2.25 -8.60
N GLY A 126 -5.66 -2.95 -8.23
CA GLY A 126 -6.93 -3.01 -8.97
C GLY A 126 -7.59 -1.63 -9.07
N VAL A 127 -7.83 -0.96 -7.93
CA VAL A 127 -8.39 0.40 -7.88
C VAL A 127 -7.52 1.37 -8.68
N LEU A 128 -6.21 1.30 -8.49
CA LEU A 128 -5.26 2.15 -9.19
C LEU A 128 -5.32 1.95 -10.71
N SER A 129 -5.44 0.72 -11.18
CA SER A 129 -5.55 0.42 -12.61
C SER A 129 -6.74 1.12 -13.26
N LEU A 130 -7.88 1.27 -12.56
CA LEU A 130 -9.06 1.96 -13.07
C LEU A 130 -8.78 3.44 -13.41
N PHE A 131 -7.87 4.09 -12.70
CA PHE A 131 -7.45 5.47 -12.99
C PHE A 131 -6.58 5.58 -14.25
N TYR A 132 -5.90 4.51 -14.63
CA TYR A 132 -5.01 4.46 -15.78
C TYR A 132 -5.73 3.98 -17.05
N LEU A 133 -6.76 3.15 -16.91
CA LEU A 133 -7.59 2.70 -18.03
C LEU A 133 -8.20 3.90 -18.76
N LYS A 134 -8.22 3.82 -20.10
CA LYS A 134 -8.69 4.87 -21.04
C LYS A 134 -7.87 6.16 -21.08
N LYS A 135 -6.75 6.25 -20.36
CA LYS A 135 -5.86 7.43 -20.38
C LYS A 135 -4.49 7.17 -20.98
N VAL A 136 -4.23 5.93 -21.41
CA VAL A 136 -3.02 5.54 -22.14
C VAL A 136 -3.21 5.71 -23.62
#